data_AF-A0A535SP92-F1
#
_entry.id   AF-A0A535SP92-F1
#
_cell.length_a   1.000
_cell.length_b   1.000
_cell.length_c   1.000
_cell.angle_alpha   90.00
_cell.angle_beta   90.00
_cell.angle_gamma   90.00
#
_symmetry.space_group_name_H-M   'P 1'
#
loop_
_entity.id
_entity.type
_entity.pdbx_description
1 polymer ?
#
loop_
_entity_poly.entity_id
_entity_poly.type
_entity_poly.pdbx_seq_one_letter_code
_entity_poly.pdbx_strand_id
1 'polypeptide(L)'
;MPAADYLSFLRLLLVPLIWLVALQGQSRLVGIGLIAAGVTDALDGYLARRLGQVSTRGARLDAIADIVLLVSAAAWLQLLHPEI
;
A
#
# COMPACT_ATOMS: atom_id res chain seq x y z
N MET A 1 -7.18 -5.89 18.34
CA MET A 1 -6.99 -5.10 17.12
C MET A 1 -7.61 -5.90 15.99
N PRO A 2 -8.61 -5.36 15.26
CA PRO A 2 -9.24 -6.05 14.14
C PRO A 2 -8.19 -6.49 13.10
N ALA A 3 -8.43 -7.62 12.42
CA ALA A 3 -7.49 -8.19 11.46
C ALA A 3 -7.09 -7.20 10.34
N ALA A 4 -7.99 -6.29 9.97
CA ALA A 4 -7.75 -5.22 9.01
C ALA A 4 -6.62 -4.26 9.43
N ASP A 5 -6.44 -4.00 10.74
CA ASP A 5 -5.39 -3.09 11.20
C ASP A 5 -3.98 -3.65 10.95
N TYR A 6 -3.82 -4.98 10.98
CA TYR A 6 -2.52 -5.64 10.76
C TYR A 6 -2.07 -5.54 9.30
N LEU A 7 -3.01 -5.57 8.37
CA LEU A 7 -2.73 -5.53 6.94
C LEU A 7 -2.51 -4.08 6.44
N SER A 8 -3.20 -3.09 7.00
CA SER A 8 -2.83 -1.67 6.81
C SER A 8 -1.40 -1.39 7.33
N PHE A 9 -1.02 -1.98 8.48
CA PHE A 9 0.35 -1.91 8.99
C PHE A 9 1.36 -2.60 8.07
N LEU A 10 1.00 -3.77 7.54
CA LEU A 10 1.83 -4.49 6.57
C LEU A 10 2.05 -3.67 5.30
N ARG A 11 1.03 -2.95 4.83
CA ARG A 11 1.10 -2.04 3.67
C ARG A 11 2.07 -0.88 3.93
N LEU A 12 1.98 -0.26 5.11
CA LEU A 12 2.92 0.76 5.56
C LEU A 12 4.36 0.24 5.64
N LEU A 13 4.56 -1.03 5.99
CA LEU A 13 5.88 -1.68 6.00
C LEU A 13 6.39 -2.06 4.59
N LEU A 14 5.48 -2.37 3.67
CA LEU A 14 5.79 -2.70 2.28
C LEU A 14 6.28 -1.48 1.49
N VAL A 15 5.75 -0.28 1.77
CA VAL A 15 6.17 0.96 1.08
C VAL A 15 7.69 1.20 1.13
N PRO A 16 8.37 1.20 2.30
CA PRO A 16 9.82 1.39 2.34
C PRO A 16 10.60 0.26 1.67
N LEU A 17 10.09 -0.98 1.68
CA LEU A 17 10.67 -2.10 0.91
C LEU A 17 10.61 -1.84 -0.59
N ILE A 18 9.47 -1.36 -1.10
CA ILE A 18 9.32 -1.02 -2.52
C ILE A 18 10.22 0.15 -2.89
N TRP A 19 10.42 1.13 -2.00
CA TRP A 19 11.39 2.21 -2.19
C TRP A 19 12.82 1.71 -2.39
N LEU A 20 13.28 0.72 -1.60
CA LEU A 20 14.62 0.15 -1.78
C LEU A 20 14.80 -0.48 -3.17
N VAL A 21 13.75 -1.15 -3.66
CA VAL A 21 13.72 -1.75 -4.99
C VAL A 21 13.65 -0.69 -6.09
N ALA A 22 12.87 0.37 -5.88
CA ALA A 22 12.75 1.50 -6.79
C ALA A 22 14.10 2.23 -6.98
N LEU A 23 14.83 2.46 -5.88
CA LEU A 23 16.15 3.09 -5.91
C LEU A 23 17.21 2.23 -6.63
N GLN A 24 16.99 0.93 -6.75
CA GLN A 24 17.82 0.03 -7.56
C GLN A 24 17.44 0.02 -9.06
N GLY A 25 16.44 0.82 -9.46
CA GLY A 25 15.97 0.88 -10.85
C GLY A 25 15.15 -0.34 -11.28
N GLN A 26 14.72 -1.20 -10.34
CA GLN A 26 14.01 -2.45 -10.65
C GLN A 26 12.50 -2.23 -10.85
N SER A 27 12.13 -1.55 -11.93
CA SER A 27 10.75 -1.17 -12.26
C SER A 27 9.76 -2.34 -12.27
N ARG A 28 10.17 -3.53 -12.73
CA ARG A 28 9.31 -4.73 -12.71
C ARG A 28 8.92 -5.15 -11.29
N LEU A 29 9.87 -5.13 -10.35
CA LEU A 29 9.62 -5.52 -8.96
C LEU A 29 8.78 -4.48 -8.23
N VAL A 30 8.97 -3.19 -8.55
CA VAL A 30 8.10 -2.11 -8.05
C VAL A 30 6.65 -2.30 -8.51
N GLY A 31 6.45 -2.64 -9.78
CA GLY A 31 5.12 -2.96 -10.31
C GLY A 31 4.47 -4.17 -9.61
N ILE A 32 5.22 -5.24 -9.36
CA ILE A 32 4.74 -6.40 -8.58
C ILE A 32 4.37 -5.98 -7.15
N GLY A 33 5.20 -5.16 -6.50
CA GLY A 33 4.94 -4.63 -5.17
C GLY A 33 3.68 -3.77 -5.08
N LEU A 34 3.44 -2.92 -6.09
CA LEU A 34 2.21 -2.12 -6.21
C LEU A 34 0.96 -2.99 -6.36
N ILE A 35 1.02 -4.02 -7.21
CA ILE A 35 -0.10 -4.97 -7.38
C ILE A 35 -0.37 -5.69 -6.05
N ALA A 36 0.67 -6.17 -5.37
CA ALA A 36 0.52 -6.83 -4.08
C ALA A 36 -0.10 -5.90 -3.03
N ALA A 37 0.33 -4.63 -2.97
CA ALA A 37 -0.24 -3.63 -2.07
C ALA A 37 -1.74 -3.38 -2.34
N GLY A 38 -2.13 -3.23 -3.62
CA GLY A 38 -3.53 -3.03 -3.99
C GLY A 38 -4.42 -4.26 -3.73
N VAL A 39 -3.90 -5.47 -3.94
CA VAL A 39 -4.61 -6.72 -3.60
C VAL A 39 -4.84 -6.83 -2.09
N THR A 40 -3.83 -6.46 -1.29
CA THR A 40 -3.91 -6.49 0.17
C THR A 40 -4.99 -5.52 0.68
N ASP A 41 -5.10 -4.33 0.08
CA ASP A 41 -6.15 -3.37 0.40
C ASP A 41 -7.57 -3.87 0.12
N ALA A 42 -7.78 -4.44 -1.08
CA ALA A 42 -9.07 -4.99 -1.44
C ALA A 42 -9.50 -6.12 -0.50
N LEU A 43 -8.55 -6.95 -0.05
CA LEU A 43 -8.79 -8.03 0.91
C LEU A 43 -9.16 -7.50 2.30
N ASP A 44 -8.49 -6.45 2.78
CA ASP A 44 -8.78 -5.81 4.07
C ASP A 44 -10.17 -5.21 4.12
N GLY A 45 -10.50 -4.40 3.10
CA GLY A 45 -11.82 -3.79 2.99
C GLY A 45 -12.91 -4.85 2.87
N TYR A 46 -12.64 -5.98 2.19
CA TYR A 46 -13.57 -7.09 2.10
C TYR A 46 -13.76 -7.81 3.45
N LEU A 47 -12.69 -8.13 4.17
CA LEU A 47 -12.76 -8.77 5.49
C LEU A 47 -13.43 -7.86 6.52
N ALA A 48 -13.09 -6.56 6.55
CA ALA A 48 -13.66 -5.59 7.48
C ALA A 48 -15.18 -5.46 7.30
N ARG A 49 -15.66 -5.44 6.05
CA ARG A 49 -17.09 -5.43 5.72
C ARG A 49 -17.79 -6.73 6.13
N ARG A 50 -17.16 -7.88 5.89
CA ARG A 50 -17.71 -9.20 6.23
C ARG A 50 -17.81 -9.45 7.74
N LEU A 51 -16.83 -8.97 8.51
CA LEU A 51 -16.76 -9.19 9.96
C LEU A 51 -17.48 -8.10 10.76
N GLY A 52 -18.01 -7.06 10.12
CA GLY A 52 -18.63 -5.91 10.79
C GLY A 52 -17.67 -5.12 11.66
N GLN A 53 -16.35 -5.30 11.49
CA GLN A 53 -15.29 -4.70 12.30
C GLN A 53 -14.81 -3.37 11.73
N VAL A 54 -15.76 -2.54 11.28
CA VAL A 54 -15.45 -1.19 10.79
C VAL A 54 -15.20 -0.29 11.99
N SER A 55 -13.93 0.07 12.22
CA SER A 55 -13.56 0.99 13.30
C SER A 55 -13.14 2.34 12.74
N THR A 56 -13.51 3.43 13.43
CA THR A 56 -13.14 4.80 13.02
C THR A 56 -11.63 5.04 13.07
N ARG A 57 -10.90 4.28 13.90
CA ARG A 57 -9.44 4.32 13.99
C ARG A 57 -8.77 3.61 12.81
N GLY A 58 -9.23 2.39 12.49
CA GLY A 58 -8.74 1.64 11.33
C GLY A 58 -8.96 2.40 10.02
N ALA A 59 -10.15 2.98 9.84
CA ALA A 59 -10.45 3.81 8.66
C ALA A 59 -9.51 5.02 8.49
N ARG A 60 -9.05 5.64 9.59
CA ARG A 60 -8.06 6.73 9.50
C ARG A 60 -6.67 6.23 9.13
N LEU A 61 -6.26 5.09 9.68
CA LEU A 61 -4.96 4.48 9.36
C LEU A 61 -4.91 4.02 7.90
N ASP A 62 -6.01 3.46 7.41
CA ASP A 62 -6.18 3.06 6.01
C ASP A 62 -6.05 4.26 5.07
N ALA A 63 -6.76 5.36 5.36
CA ALA A 63 -6.63 6.60 4.58
C ALA A 63 -5.20 7.16 4.57
N ILE A 64 -4.46 7.04 5.67
CA ILE A 64 -3.04 7.46 5.72
C ILE A 64 -2.19 6.52 4.86
N ALA A 65 -2.38 5.21 4.99
CA ALA A 65 -1.64 4.22 4.20
C ALA A 65 -1.87 4.40 2.71
N ASP A 66 -3.10 4.73 2.29
CA ASP A 66 -3.45 5.01 0.91
C ASP A 66 -2.79 6.27 0.38
N ILE A 67 -2.79 7.36 1.15
CA ILE A 67 -2.09 8.60 0.76
C ILE A 67 -0.59 8.33 0.59
N VAL A 68 0.02 7.59 1.53
CA VAL A 68 1.44 7.25 1.47
C VAL A 68 1.74 6.38 0.25
N LEU A 69 0.91 5.39 -0.05
CA LEU A 69 1.07 4.53 -1.22
C LEU A 69 0.89 5.31 -2.52
N LEU A 70 -0.12 6.17 -2.61
CA LEU A 70 -0.39 6.98 -3.79
C LEU A 70 0.76 7.95 -4.11
N VAL A 71 1.24 8.68 -3.10
CA VAL A 71 2.37 9.61 -3.25
C VAL A 71 3.65 8.83 -3.61
N SER A 72 3.87 7.67 -2.99
CA SER A 72 5.03 6.83 -3.32
C SER A 72 4.96 6.28 -4.75
N ALA A 73 3.77 5.84 -5.20
CA ALA A 73 3.56 5.36 -6.57
C ALA A 73 3.86 6.44 -7.60
N ALA A 74 3.38 7.67 -7.37
CA ALA A 74 3.69 8.81 -8.23
C ALA A 74 5.18 9.12 -8.25
N ALA A 75 5.85 9.07 -7.10
CA ALA A 75 7.29 9.29 -7.01
C ALA A 75 8.09 8.19 -7.72
N TRP A 76 7.70 6.92 -7.59
CA TRP A 76 8.35 5.81 -8.30
C TRP A 76 8.16 5.91 -9.81
N LEU A 77 7.00 6.36 -10.28
CA LEU A 77 6.76 6.60 -11.70
C LEU A 77 7.74 7.66 -12.23
N GLN A 78 7.86 8.81 -11.57
CA GLN A 78 8.83 9.85 -11.97
C GLN A 78 10.28 9.38 -11.87
N LEU A 79 10.61 8.57 -10.84
CA LEU A 79 11.97 8.08 -10.63
C LEU A 79 12.40 7.06 -11.68
N LEU A 80 11.50 6.14 -12.07
CA LEU A 80 11.81 5.03 -12.96
C LEU A 80 11.51 5.35 -14.43
N HIS A 81 10.60 6.28 -14.68
CA HIS A 81 10.13 6.71 -15.99
C HIS A 81 9.94 8.23 -16.05
N PRO A 82 11.04 9.01 -15.99
CA PRO A 82 10.99 10.49 -15.99
C PRO A 82 10.45 11.09 -17.30
N GLU A 83 10.29 10.30 -18.35
CA GLU A 83 9.73 10.67 -19.64
C GLU A 83 8.19 10.79 -19.68
N ILE A 84 7.50 10.39 -18.61
CA ILE A 84 6.03 10.44 -18.44
C ILE A 84 5.64 11.63 -17.57
#